data_AF-A0A6A3N215-F1
#
_entry.id   AF-A0A6A3N215-F1
#
_cell.length_a   1.000
_cell.length_b   1.000
_cell.length_c   1.000
_cell.angle_alpha   90.00
_cell.angle_beta   90.00
_cell.angle_gamma   90.00
#
_symmetry.space_group_name_H-M   'P 1'
#
loop_
_entity.id
_entity.type
_entity.pdbx_description
1 polymer ?
#
loop_
_entity_poly.entity_id
_entity_poly.type
_entity_poly.pdbx_seq_one_letter_code
_entity_poly.pdbx_strand_id
1 'polypeptide(L)'
;MRGERRRPTPHLGALAHDRNRYKDNPPDFYALGRQYPEFKQYLRNVDEAKCRASLAWDDPFAARELTKTLLLHDFGLKWEIPINRLCPPLPNRLNYLHWIEDLLSQADCNGFAERHSATEEVVVAGIDVGTGANCIYALLGATMNKWKFVATEIDSESYECAKENVARNHLEAMISVKRTHSNKLLMEPLQDEPPERKFHFVMCNPPFFDNMDEADTNPDASCMGSANEMVFPGGEVAFIGRMIEESVELQTRVLWFTSMIGRKSSLRKLLALLREKQVQSTRTTEFFQGRTKRWGIAWTFSADVMNDPSAKVLGKRKEAHRRQELSFRVPLQSPEVQSGCITIQDVVQRIREFVETKEELKLSTDEHEADREEEIQTWVMFRLEQHHPIEKESADVAPGVRCAGRVEIFASDDNGDGFKVLVVFEEGERATFWTTVDLLQAATVRTGRQWRRKRQRLNEQCGDT
;
A
#
# COMPACT_ATOMS: atom_id res chain seq x y z
N MET A 1 15.01 27.00 23.67
CA MET A 1 15.65 26.33 22.52
C MET A 1 14.56 25.80 21.61
N ARG A 2 14.36 26.45 20.47
CA ARG A 2 13.34 26.15 19.46
C ARG A 2 14.05 25.56 18.24
N GLY A 3 13.42 24.57 17.59
CA GLY A 3 13.57 24.40 16.15
C GLY A 3 14.47 23.26 15.69
N GLU A 4 14.25 22.03 16.15
CA GLU A 4 14.48 20.91 15.25
C GLU A 4 13.38 20.95 14.18
N ARG A 5 13.78 21.31 12.96
CA ARG A 5 12.91 21.26 11.78
C ARG A 5 12.46 19.80 11.61
N ARG A 6 11.27 19.49 12.10
CA ARG A 6 10.57 18.24 11.79
C ARG A 6 10.59 18.09 10.26
N ARG A 7 11.20 17.01 9.77
CA ARG A 7 11.11 16.61 8.36
C ARG A 7 9.63 16.65 7.97
N PRO A 8 9.26 17.19 6.80
CA PRO A 8 7.86 17.17 6.37
C PRO A 8 7.41 15.71 6.37
N THR A 9 6.41 15.39 7.19
CA THR A 9 5.72 14.10 7.11
C THR A 9 5.24 13.97 5.66
N PRO A 10 5.56 12.87 4.94
CA PRO A 10 4.94 12.60 3.65
C PRO A 10 3.43 12.78 3.80
N HIS A 11 2.76 13.35 2.79
CA HIS A 11 1.29 13.35 2.76
C HIS A 11 0.83 11.94 3.11
N LEU A 12 0.08 11.78 4.21
CA LEU A 12 -0.20 10.47 4.83
C LEU A 12 -0.86 9.47 3.86
N GLY A 13 -1.46 9.96 2.76
CA GLY A 13 -2.05 9.17 1.69
C GLY A 13 -1.10 8.79 0.54
N ALA A 14 0.08 9.40 0.37
CA ALA A 14 0.96 9.15 -0.79
C ALA A 14 1.46 7.70 -0.93
N LEU A 15 1.26 6.87 0.10
CA LEU A 15 1.64 5.46 0.17
C LEU A 15 0.43 4.53 0.37
N ALA A 16 -0.80 5.06 0.38
CA ALA A 16 -2.00 4.25 0.32
C ALA A 16 -2.19 3.69 -1.09
N HIS A 17 -3.00 2.63 -1.20
CA HIS A 17 -3.30 1.99 -2.48
C HIS A 17 -3.90 3.02 -3.46
N ASP A 18 -3.54 2.95 -4.75
CA ASP A 18 -3.92 3.95 -5.76
C ASP A 18 -5.44 4.11 -5.90
N ARG A 19 -6.19 3.00 -5.83
CA ARG A 19 -7.66 2.98 -5.84
C ARG A 19 -8.32 3.33 -4.50
N ASN A 20 -7.56 3.57 -3.43
CA ASN A 20 -8.13 3.93 -2.13
C ASN A 20 -8.70 5.35 -2.20
N ARG A 21 -10.02 5.48 -2.00
CA ARG A 21 -10.73 6.77 -2.09
C ARG A 21 -10.17 7.86 -1.17
N TYR A 22 -9.57 7.48 -0.04
CA TYR A 22 -9.01 8.42 0.94
C TYR A 22 -7.55 8.80 0.67
N LYS A 23 -6.93 8.27 -0.39
CA LYS A 23 -5.53 8.52 -0.74
C LYS A 23 -5.28 10.02 -0.97
N ASP A 24 -6.04 10.61 -1.89
CA ASP A 24 -5.92 12.01 -2.27
C ASP A 24 -7.05 12.88 -1.70
N ASN A 25 -8.11 12.25 -1.18
CA ASN A 25 -9.29 12.90 -0.62
C ASN A 25 -9.50 12.47 0.85
N PRO A 26 -8.72 12.98 1.82
CA PRO A 26 -8.93 12.68 3.23
C PRO A 26 -10.32 13.16 3.68
N PRO A 27 -10.95 12.51 4.68
CA PRO A 27 -12.26 12.92 5.18
C PRO A 27 -12.29 14.39 5.62
N ASP A 28 -13.26 15.15 5.10
CA ASP A 28 -13.54 16.51 5.56
C ASP A 28 -14.38 16.44 6.85
N PHE A 29 -13.70 16.46 7.99
CA PHE A 29 -14.35 16.39 9.29
C PHE A 29 -15.34 17.52 9.55
N TYR A 30 -15.11 18.71 9.00
CA TYR A 30 -16.03 19.83 9.17
C TYR A 30 -17.33 19.58 8.39
N ALA A 31 -17.22 19.18 7.12
CA ALA A 31 -18.37 18.83 6.31
C ALA A 31 -19.17 17.66 6.92
N LEU A 32 -18.48 16.60 7.36
CA LEU A 32 -19.11 15.46 8.03
C LEU A 32 -19.83 15.88 9.32
N GLY A 33 -19.22 16.73 10.16
CA GLY A 33 -19.86 17.22 11.38
C GLY A 33 -21.10 18.09 11.14
N ARG A 34 -21.22 18.72 9.96
CA ARG A 34 -22.44 19.43 9.58
C ARG A 34 -23.57 18.50 9.16
N GLN A 35 -23.23 17.36 8.55
CA GLN A 35 -24.21 16.39 8.06
C GLN A 35 -24.63 15.36 9.11
N TYR A 36 -23.73 15.00 10.03
CA TYR A 36 -23.94 13.94 11.02
C TYR A 36 -23.81 14.53 12.45
N PRO A 37 -24.94 14.87 13.11
CA PRO A 37 -24.91 15.45 14.45
C PRO A 37 -24.21 14.56 15.51
N GLU A 38 -24.37 13.23 15.40
CA GLU A 38 -23.68 12.26 16.26
C GLU A 38 -22.15 12.32 16.11
N PHE A 39 -21.64 12.62 14.92
CA PHE A 39 -20.20 12.80 14.69
C PHE A 39 -19.70 14.16 15.19
N LYS A 40 -20.54 15.20 15.10
CA LYS A 40 -20.18 16.58 15.45
C LYS A 40 -19.63 16.73 16.87
N GLN A 41 -20.16 15.97 17.83
CA GLN A 41 -19.74 16.03 19.24
C GLN A 41 -18.27 15.62 19.46
N TYR A 42 -17.68 14.86 18.54
CA TYR A 42 -16.30 14.39 18.59
C TYR A 42 -15.31 15.34 17.89
N LEU A 43 -15.79 16.46 17.35
CA LEU A 43 -14.95 17.46 16.72
C LEU A 43 -14.30 18.40 17.75
N ARG A 44 -13.12 18.89 17.40
CA ARG A 44 -12.27 19.82 18.14
C ARG A 44 -11.77 20.90 17.18
N ASN A 45 -11.42 22.07 17.72
CA ASN A 45 -10.85 23.19 16.95
C ASN A 45 -11.68 23.54 15.69
N VAL A 46 -13.00 23.64 15.86
CA VAL A 46 -13.92 23.99 14.77
C VAL A 46 -13.74 25.46 14.40
N ASP A 47 -13.34 25.73 13.16
CA ASP A 47 -13.18 27.05 12.56
C ASP A 47 -14.21 27.18 11.43
N GLU A 48 -15.35 27.83 11.75
CA GLU A 48 -16.47 28.04 10.83
C GLU A 48 -16.05 28.92 9.62
N ALA A 49 -15.14 29.88 9.82
CA ALA A 49 -14.71 30.79 8.77
C ALA A 49 -13.82 30.09 7.73
N LYS A 50 -13.00 29.13 8.17
CA LYS A 50 -12.14 28.32 7.29
C LYS A 50 -12.75 26.97 6.90
N CYS A 51 -13.95 26.65 7.39
CA CYS A 51 -14.59 25.35 7.20
C CYS A 51 -13.67 24.18 7.61
N ARG A 52 -13.06 24.26 8.80
CA ARG A 52 -12.11 23.24 9.28
C ARG A 52 -12.47 22.73 10.66
N ALA A 53 -12.20 21.45 10.88
CA ALA A 53 -12.31 20.81 12.18
C ALA A 53 -11.23 19.73 12.32
N SER A 54 -10.95 19.33 13.55
CA SER A 54 -10.10 18.19 13.90
C SER A 54 -10.89 17.17 14.70
N LEU A 55 -10.53 15.88 14.61
CA LEU A 55 -11.12 14.84 15.44
C LEU A 55 -10.44 14.80 16.82
N ALA A 56 -11.19 14.48 17.87
CA ALA A 56 -10.65 14.12 19.19
C ALA A 56 -9.95 12.74 19.13
N TRP A 57 -8.72 12.68 18.63
CA TRP A 57 -7.97 11.42 18.45
C TRP A 57 -7.62 10.69 19.75
N ASP A 58 -7.68 11.39 20.88
CA ASP A 58 -7.51 10.89 22.24
C ASP A 58 -8.79 10.25 22.81
N ASP A 59 -9.93 10.46 22.15
CA ASP A 59 -11.21 9.87 22.52
C ASP A 59 -11.45 8.57 21.71
N PRO A 60 -11.48 7.40 22.36
CA PRO A 60 -11.71 6.14 21.66
C PRO A 60 -13.09 6.05 20.99
N PHE A 61 -14.09 6.81 21.48
CA PHE A 61 -15.41 6.87 20.86
C PHE A 61 -15.38 7.66 19.56
N ALA A 62 -14.51 8.67 19.45
CA ALA A 62 -14.39 9.48 18.24
C ALA A 62 -13.92 8.67 17.03
N ALA A 63 -12.99 7.73 17.21
CA ALA A 63 -12.52 6.85 16.15
C ALA A 63 -13.61 5.86 15.68
N ARG A 64 -14.44 5.37 16.61
CA ARG A 64 -15.60 4.53 16.29
C ARG A 64 -16.65 5.31 15.54
N GLU A 65 -16.99 6.51 16.01
CA GLU A 65 -17.98 7.35 15.35
C GLU A 65 -17.51 7.82 13.97
N LEU A 66 -16.21 8.12 13.81
CA LEU A 66 -15.64 8.37 12.49
C LEU A 66 -15.84 7.17 11.56
N THR A 67 -15.53 5.96 12.02
CA THR A 67 -15.65 4.74 11.20
C THR A 67 -17.11 4.49 10.79
N LYS A 68 -18.05 4.59 11.75
CA LYS A 68 -19.49 4.50 11.51
C LYS A 68 -19.97 5.54 10.50
N THR A 69 -19.55 6.79 10.68
CA THR A 69 -19.92 7.92 9.80
C THR A 69 -19.40 7.70 8.39
N LEU A 70 -18.14 7.29 8.24
CA LEU A 70 -17.56 7.04 6.92
C LEU A 70 -18.22 5.84 6.22
N LEU A 71 -18.50 4.75 6.93
CA LEU A 71 -19.21 3.61 6.34
C LEU A 71 -20.60 4.00 5.81
N LEU A 72 -21.34 4.80 6.57
CA LEU A 72 -22.64 5.29 6.14
C LEU A 72 -22.52 6.28 4.97
N HIS A 73 -21.64 7.28 5.10
CA HIS A 73 -21.50 8.37 4.13
C HIS A 73 -20.97 7.89 2.77
N ASP A 74 -19.93 7.07 2.79
CA ASP A 74 -19.17 6.71 1.61
C ASP A 74 -19.61 5.40 0.96
N PHE A 75 -20.24 4.51 1.74
CA PHE A 75 -20.61 3.15 1.30
C PHE A 75 -22.09 2.81 1.54
N GLY A 76 -22.86 3.68 2.20
CA GLY A 76 -24.26 3.41 2.56
C GLY A 76 -24.43 2.31 3.61
N LEU A 77 -23.36 1.94 4.31
CA LEU A 77 -23.36 0.85 5.28
C LEU A 77 -23.75 1.34 6.69
N LYS A 78 -24.82 0.79 7.23
CA LYS A 78 -25.21 0.96 8.64
C LYS A 78 -24.40 0.00 9.49
N TRP A 79 -23.60 0.53 10.41
CA TRP A 79 -22.61 -0.27 11.12
C TRP A 79 -22.56 0.09 12.60
N GLU A 80 -22.47 -0.94 13.45
CA GLU A 80 -22.40 -0.77 14.90
C GLU A 80 -21.59 -1.90 15.52
N ILE A 81 -20.78 -1.59 16.54
CA ILE A 81 -20.03 -2.60 17.30
C ILE A 81 -20.04 -2.28 18.80
N PRO A 82 -19.92 -3.30 19.67
CA PRO A 82 -19.73 -3.11 21.10
C PRO A 82 -18.51 -2.27 21.43
N ILE A 83 -18.54 -1.64 22.62
CA ILE A 83 -17.47 -0.74 23.05
C ILE A 83 -16.13 -1.48 23.28
N ASN A 84 -16.21 -2.74 23.67
CA ASN A 84 -15.12 -3.66 24.02
C ASN A 84 -14.65 -4.50 22.82
N ARG A 85 -14.81 -3.97 21.60
CA ARG A 85 -14.36 -4.60 20.36
C ARG A 85 -13.49 -3.66 19.55
N LEU A 86 -12.57 -4.26 18.79
CA LEU A 86 -11.61 -3.52 17.99
C LEU A 86 -12.32 -2.70 16.90
N CYS A 87 -12.16 -1.37 16.95
CA CYS A 87 -12.64 -0.50 15.89
C CYS A 87 -11.64 -0.48 14.72
N PRO A 88 -12.05 -0.90 13.50
CA PRO A 88 -11.13 -0.96 12.39
C PRO A 88 -10.91 0.42 11.76
N PRO A 89 -9.66 0.88 11.56
CA PRO A 89 -9.42 2.08 10.77
C PRO A 89 -9.74 1.83 9.28
N LEU A 90 -10.83 2.41 8.79
CA LEU A 90 -11.40 2.16 7.46
C LEU A 90 -10.40 2.27 6.29
N PRO A 91 -9.54 3.31 6.19
CA PRO A 91 -8.62 3.43 5.06
C PRO A 91 -7.64 2.25 4.93
N ASN A 92 -7.21 1.65 6.05
CA ASN A 92 -6.33 0.49 6.00
C ASN A 92 -7.06 -0.78 5.55
N ARG A 93 -8.34 -0.92 5.88
CA ARG A 93 -9.16 -2.05 5.44
C ARG A 93 -9.36 -2.03 3.93
N LEU A 94 -9.59 -0.84 3.36
CA LEU A 94 -9.67 -0.65 1.91
C LEU A 94 -8.36 -0.98 1.19
N ASN A 95 -7.20 -0.64 1.76
CA ASN A 95 -5.91 -1.02 1.15
C ASN A 95 -5.78 -2.53 0.97
N TYR A 96 -6.28 -3.32 1.93
CA TYR A 96 -6.23 -4.78 1.83
C TYR A 96 -7.21 -5.29 0.76
N LEU A 97 -8.45 -4.80 0.75
CA LEU A 97 -9.44 -5.18 -0.28
C LEU A 97 -8.95 -4.87 -1.70
N HIS A 98 -8.39 -3.67 -1.92
CA HIS A 98 -7.84 -3.34 -3.23
C HIS A 98 -6.64 -4.21 -3.62
N TRP A 99 -5.83 -4.63 -2.65
CA TRP A 99 -4.77 -5.58 -2.94
C TRP A 99 -5.31 -6.97 -3.31
N ILE A 100 -6.43 -7.41 -2.74
CA ILE A 100 -7.13 -8.62 -3.20
C ILE A 100 -7.62 -8.45 -4.63
N GLU A 101 -8.20 -7.30 -5.00
CA GLU A 101 -8.58 -7.03 -6.40
C GLU A 101 -7.38 -7.18 -7.36
N ASP A 102 -6.21 -6.63 -6.99
CA ASP A 102 -4.98 -6.77 -7.78
C ASP A 102 -4.55 -8.25 -7.91
N LEU A 103 -4.62 -9.02 -6.84
CA LEU A 103 -4.28 -10.44 -6.86
C LEU A 103 -5.24 -11.25 -7.74
N LEU A 104 -6.53 -10.94 -7.69
CA LEU A 104 -7.54 -11.59 -8.52
C LEU A 104 -7.35 -11.26 -10.01
N SER A 105 -6.99 -10.02 -10.35
CA SER A 105 -6.64 -9.65 -11.74
C SER A 105 -5.36 -10.29 -12.27
N GLN A 106 -4.52 -10.86 -11.39
CA GLN A 106 -3.31 -11.60 -11.76
C GLN A 106 -3.57 -13.08 -12.10
N ALA A 107 -4.80 -13.55 -11.96
CA ALA A 107 -5.16 -14.95 -12.13
C ALA A 107 -6.36 -15.08 -13.07
N ASP A 108 -6.45 -16.20 -13.78
CA ASP A 108 -7.64 -16.52 -14.57
C ASP A 108 -8.79 -16.96 -13.64
N CYS A 109 -9.51 -15.98 -13.10
CA CYS A 109 -10.69 -16.23 -12.27
C CYS A 109 -11.81 -16.95 -13.06
N ASN A 110 -11.86 -16.76 -14.38
CA ASN A 110 -12.88 -17.38 -15.24
C ASN A 110 -12.64 -18.86 -15.52
N GLY A 111 -11.38 -19.28 -15.51
CA GLY A 111 -10.98 -20.69 -15.57
C GLY A 111 -10.96 -21.38 -14.20
N PHE A 112 -10.87 -20.61 -13.11
CA PHE A 112 -10.75 -21.17 -11.76
C PHE A 112 -12.08 -21.68 -11.18
N ALA A 113 -13.20 -21.01 -11.44
CA ALA A 113 -14.52 -21.44 -11.01
C ALA A 113 -15.24 -22.19 -12.14
N GLU A 114 -15.83 -23.36 -11.84
CA GLU A 114 -16.66 -24.10 -12.81
C GLU A 114 -17.88 -23.23 -13.18
N ARG A 115 -17.97 -22.88 -14.46
CA ARG A 115 -19.14 -22.18 -15.00
C ARG A 115 -20.22 -23.20 -15.35
N HIS A 116 -21.45 -22.95 -14.93
CA HIS A 116 -22.62 -23.73 -15.39
C HIS A 116 -23.09 -23.27 -16.79
N SER A 117 -22.70 -22.07 -17.23
CA SER A 117 -22.94 -21.54 -18.57
C SER A 117 -21.82 -20.59 -19.04
N ALA A 118 -21.54 -20.56 -20.34
CA ALA A 118 -20.61 -19.61 -20.95
C ALA A 118 -21.01 -18.13 -20.78
N THR A 119 -22.29 -17.86 -20.44
CA THR A 119 -22.87 -16.52 -20.30
C THR A 119 -23.02 -16.05 -18.85
N GLU A 120 -22.68 -16.88 -17.86
CA GLU A 120 -22.78 -16.48 -16.45
C GLU A 120 -21.52 -15.75 -16.00
N GLU A 121 -21.70 -14.57 -15.38
CA GLU A 121 -20.62 -13.85 -14.73
C GLU A 121 -20.10 -14.64 -13.52
N VAL A 122 -18.78 -14.74 -13.40
CA VAL A 122 -18.15 -15.40 -12.26
C VAL A 122 -18.38 -14.58 -11.00
N VAL A 123 -19.08 -15.18 -10.04
CA VAL A 123 -19.27 -14.60 -8.72
C VAL A 123 -18.04 -14.92 -7.86
N VAL A 124 -17.25 -13.90 -7.58
CA VAL A 124 -16.09 -14.02 -6.69
C VAL A 124 -16.56 -14.38 -5.28
N ALA A 125 -15.94 -15.39 -4.69
CA ALA A 125 -16.25 -15.93 -3.36
C ALA A 125 -15.00 -15.90 -2.48
N GLY A 126 -15.08 -15.21 -1.35
CA GLY A 126 -14.01 -15.06 -0.37
C GLY A 126 -14.30 -15.74 0.97
N ILE A 127 -13.25 -15.93 1.76
CA ILE A 127 -13.33 -16.34 3.17
C ILE A 127 -12.66 -15.26 4.01
N ASP A 128 -13.36 -14.72 5.00
CA ASP A 128 -12.81 -13.75 5.96
C ASP A 128 -12.60 -14.45 7.32
N VAL A 129 -11.36 -14.72 7.67
CA VAL A 129 -10.98 -15.48 8.87
C VAL A 129 -10.81 -14.54 10.07
N GLY A 130 -11.67 -14.70 11.07
CA GLY A 130 -11.71 -13.80 12.22
C GLY A 130 -12.30 -12.45 11.84
N THR A 131 -13.54 -12.47 11.35
CA THR A 131 -14.22 -11.28 10.80
C THR A 131 -14.47 -10.19 11.87
N GLY A 132 -14.40 -10.56 13.15
CA GLY A 132 -14.64 -9.69 14.30
C GLY A 132 -16.09 -9.23 14.38
N ALA A 133 -16.45 -8.53 15.46
CA ALA A 133 -17.77 -7.93 15.60
C ALA A 133 -18.12 -6.97 14.44
N ASN A 134 -17.09 -6.41 13.82
CA ASN A 134 -17.23 -5.40 12.78
C ASN A 134 -17.58 -5.95 11.39
N CYS A 135 -17.22 -7.19 11.07
CA CYS A 135 -17.43 -7.79 9.75
C CYS A 135 -16.98 -6.91 8.56
N ILE A 136 -15.97 -6.06 8.76
CA ILE A 136 -15.70 -4.91 7.90
C ILE A 136 -15.31 -5.30 6.49
N TYR A 137 -14.54 -6.38 6.35
CA TYR A 137 -14.05 -6.82 5.04
C TYR A 137 -15.16 -7.42 4.19
N ALA A 138 -15.98 -8.30 4.76
CA ALA A 138 -17.11 -8.91 4.07
C ALA A 138 -18.15 -7.85 3.65
N LEU A 139 -18.50 -6.91 4.55
CA LEU A 139 -19.43 -5.82 4.25
C LEU A 139 -18.95 -4.94 3.09
N LEU A 140 -17.69 -4.51 3.14
CA LEU A 140 -17.11 -3.67 2.09
C LEU A 140 -16.98 -4.41 0.77
N GLY A 141 -16.45 -5.64 0.76
CA GLY A 141 -16.29 -6.44 -0.45
C GLY A 141 -17.62 -6.80 -1.11
N ALA A 142 -18.66 -7.12 -0.33
CA ALA A 142 -20.01 -7.34 -0.85
C ALA A 142 -20.61 -6.05 -1.43
N THR A 143 -20.39 -4.90 -0.78
CA THR A 143 -20.94 -3.61 -1.22
C THR A 143 -20.27 -3.12 -2.50
N MET A 144 -18.93 -3.09 -2.51
CA MET A 144 -18.10 -2.52 -3.56
C MET A 144 -17.96 -3.44 -4.77
N ASN A 145 -17.76 -4.75 -4.54
CA ASN A 145 -17.36 -5.69 -5.58
C ASN A 145 -18.36 -6.84 -5.79
N LYS A 146 -19.49 -6.85 -5.05
CA LYS A 146 -20.51 -7.92 -5.10
C LYS A 146 -19.95 -9.31 -4.78
N TRP A 147 -18.88 -9.37 -4.00
CA TRP A 147 -18.27 -10.63 -3.58
C TRP A 147 -19.16 -11.35 -2.58
N LYS A 148 -19.22 -12.68 -2.71
CA LYS A 148 -19.80 -13.56 -1.70
C LYS A 148 -18.74 -13.89 -0.64
N PHE A 149 -19.15 -14.02 0.61
CA PHE A 149 -18.26 -14.30 1.73
C PHE A 149 -18.76 -15.44 2.61
N VAL A 150 -17.82 -16.27 3.05
CA VAL A 150 -17.92 -17.00 4.32
C VAL A 150 -17.08 -16.24 5.34
N ALA A 151 -17.73 -15.61 6.32
CA ALA A 151 -17.06 -14.83 7.36
C ALA A 151 -17.04 -15.63 8.67
N THR A 152 -15.86 -15.93 9.23
CA THR A 152 -15.74 -16.83 10.38
C THR A 152 -15.39 -16.07 11.65
N GLU A 153 -15.94 -16.52 12.77
CA GLU A 153 -15.66 -15.93 14.09
C GLU A 153 -15.75 -16.98 15.20
N ILE A 154 -14.79 -16.95 16.12
CA ILE A 154 -14.73 -17.87 17.27
C ILE A 154 -15.42 -17.27 18.50
N ASP A 155 -15.36 -15.95 18.66
CA ASP A 155 -15.99 -15.24 19.77
C ASP A 155 -17.50 -15.12 19.59
N SER A 156 -18.27 -15.55 20.60
CA SER A 156 -19.73 -15.62 20.51
C SER A 156 -20.39 -14.26 20.31
N GLU A 157 -19.92 -13.23 21.02
CA GLU A 157 -20.48 -11.87 20.96
C GLU A 157 -20.10 -11.19 19.63
N SER A 158 -18.85 -11.36 19.18
CA SER A 158 -18.42 -10.89 17.87
C SER A 158 -19.21 -11.56 16.74
N TYR A 159 -19.47 -12.86 16.84
CA TYR A 159 -20.28 -13.60 15.87
C TYR A 159 -21.70 -13.02 15.75
N GLU A 160 -22.40 -12.82 16.86
CA GLU A 160 -23.76 -12.25 16.83
C GLU A 160 -23.76 -10.81 16.31
N CYS A 161 -22.78 -10.00 16.70
CA CYS A 161 -22.65 -8.63 16.20
C CYS A 161 -22.35 -8.57 14.69
N ALA A 162 -21.49 -9.45 14.19
CA ALA A 162 -21.18 -9.55 12.77
C ALA A 162 -22.43 -9.91 11.97
N LYS A 163 -23.19 -10.90 12.44
CA LYS A 163 -24.46 -11.33 11.83
C LYS A 163 -25.50 -10.21 11.81
N GLU A 164 -25.63 -9.47 12.89
CA GLU A 164 -26.53 -8.30 12.98
C GLU A 164 -26.09 -7.18 12.02
N ASN A 165 -24.79 -6.90 11.91
CA ASN A 165 -24.28 -5.92 10.94
C ASN A 165 -24.56 -6.34 9.49
N VAL A 166 -24.47 -7.63 9.16
CA VAL A 166 -24.86 -8.15 7.84
C VAL A 166 -26.36 -7.95 7.60
N ALA A 167 -27.20 -8.34 8.57
CA ALA A 167 -28.65 -8.26 8.46
C ALA A 167 -29.17 -6.83 8.29
N ARG A 168 -28.60 -5.88 9.04
CA ARG A 168 -28.96 -4.46 8.99
C ARG A 168 -28.71 -3.81 7.62
N ASN A 169 -27.84 -4.41 6.81
CA ASN A 169 -27.51 -3.95 5.47
C ASN A 169 -28.14 -4.81 4.36
N HIS A 170 -28.95 -5.81 4.72
CA HIS A 170 -29.59 -6.74 3.77
C HIS A 170 -28.58 -7.51 2.90
N LEU A 171 -27.45 -7.92 3.49
CA LEU A 171 -26.34 -8.58 2.78
C LEU A 171 -26.27 -10.09 3.05
N GLU A 172 -27.27 -10.71 3.67
CA GLU A 172 -27.30 -12.14 4.04
C GLU A 172 -27.17 -13.07 2.84
N ALA A 173 -27.67 -12.66 1.67
CA ALA A 173 -27.53 -13.41 0.41
C ALA A 173 -26.08 -13.42 -0.13
N MET A 174 -25.24 -12.47 0.31
CA MET A 174 -23.84 -12.38 -0.07
C MET A 174 -22.90 -12.85 1.03
N ILE A 175 -23.24 -12.66 2.31
CA ILE A 175 -22.34 -12.91 3.44
C ILE A 175 -22.96 -13.94 4.38
N SER A 176 -22.32 -15.11 4.48
CA SER A 176 -22.63 -16.13 5.47
C SER A 176 -21.65 -16.02 6.64
N VAL A 177 -22.14 -15.57 7.81
CA VAL A 177 -21.34 -15.56 9.05
C VAL A 177 -21.41 -16.93 9.71
N LYS A 178 -20.27 -17.57 9.97
CA LYS A 178 -20.15 -18.89 10.60
C LYS A 178 -19.40 -18.81 11.92
N ARG A 179 -19.95 -19.44 12.96
CA ARG A 179 -19.28 -19.59 14.25
C ARG A 179 -18.34 -20.79 14.22
N THR A 180 -17.09 -20.59 14.61
CA THR A 180 -16.11 -21.68 14.81
C THR A 180 -15.92 -21.96 16.30
N HIS A 181 -15.48 -23.18 16.61
CA HIS A 181 -15.32 -23.65 17.99
C HIS A 181 -13.93 -24.22 18.26
N SER A 182 -13.10 -24.35 17.22
CA SER A 182 -11.72 -24.84 17.33
C SER A 182 -10.72 -23.88 16.69
N ASN A 183 -9.43 -24.22 16.81
CA ASN A 183 -8.35 -23.50 16.15
C ASN A 183 -8.16 -23.89 14.67
N LYS A 184 -9.09 -24.65 14.09
CA LYS A 184 -9.10 -24.97 12.65
C LYS A 184 -9.71 -23.79 11.89
N LEU A 185 -8.85 -22.98 11.29
CA LEU A 185 -9.21 -21.68 10.73
C LEU A 185 -10.04 -21.79 9.43
N LEU A 186 -9.81 -22.84 8.65
CA LEU A 186 -10.43 -23.07 7.35
C LEU A 186 -11.12 -24.43 7.26
N MET A 187 -10.54 -25.49 7.84
CA MET A 187 -11.06 -26.85 7.72
C MET A 187 -12.41 -27.05 8.41
N GLU A 188 -12.61 -26.48 9.61
CA GLU A 188 -13.91 -26.52 10.32
C GLU A 188 -14.99 -25.72 9.57
N PRO A 189 -14.81 -24.42 9.24
CA PRO A 189 -15.89 -23.64 8.62
C PRO A 189 -16.25 -24.07 7.18
N LEU A 190 -15.36 -24.81 6.50
CA LEU A 190 -15.58 -25.35 5.15
C LEU A 190 -16.06 -26.80 5.13
N GLN A 191 -16.26 -27.44 6.28
CA GLN A 191 -16.74 -28.83 6.35
C GLN A 191 -18.15 -28.99 5.76
N ASP A 192 -19.00 -27.96 5.94
CA ASP A 192 -20.39 -27.93 5.46
C ASP A 192 -20.49 -27.32 4.04
N GLU A 193 -19.37 -26.86 3.47
CA GLU A 193 -19.32 -26.38 2.09
C GLU A 193 -19.04 -27.55 1.14
N PRO A 194 -19.70 -27.62 -0.03
CA PRO A 194 -19.44 -28.68 -1.00
C PRO A 194 -17.94 -28.79 -1.33
N PRO A 195 -17.34 -30.00 -1.38
CA PRO A 195 -15.91 -30.18 -1.65
C PRO A 195 -15.41 -29.52 -2.94
N GLU A 196 -16.27 -29.52 -3.96
CA GLU A 196 -16.06 -28.92 -5.28
C GLU A 196 -16.16 -27.39 -5.26
N ARG A 197 -16.79 -26.80 -4.24
CA ARG A 197 -16.93 -25.35 -4.14
C ARG A 197 -15.54 -24.71 -4.02
N LYS A 198 -15.22 -23.88 -5.01
CA LYS A 198 -14.00 -23.10 -5.08
C LYS A 198 -14.16 -21.72 -4.44
N PHE A 199 -13.09 -21.24 -3.83
CA PHE A 199 -12.99 -19.90 -3.26
C PHE A 199 -11.86 -19.13 -3.94
N HIS A 200 -12.12 -17.87 -4.28
CA HIS A 200 -11.17 -17.03 -5.00
C HIS A 200 -10.11 -16.48 -4.06
N PHE A 201 -10.46 -16.23 -2.80
CA PHE A 201 -9.48 -15.81 -1.81
C PHE A 201 -9.86 -16.19 -0.37
N VAL A 202 -8.84 -16.28 0.47
CA VAL A 202 -8.93 -16.17 1.93
C VAL A 202 -8.26 -14.86 2.33
N MET A 203 -8.86 -14.13 3.26
CA MET A 203 -8.25 -12.97 3.91
C MET A 203 -8.30 -13.11 5.42
N CYS A 204 -7.30 -12.54 6.08
CA CYS A 204 -7.19 -12.60 7.53
C CYS A 204 -6.46 -11.37 8.07
N ASN A 205 -6.99 -10.77 9.13
CA ASN A 205 -6.28 -9.82 9.96
C ASN A 205 -6.03 -10.45 11.34
N PRO A 206 -4.90 -11.15 11.54
CA PRO A 206 -4.73 -12.01 12.70
C PRO A 206 -4.51 -11.21 14.00
N PRO A 207 -4.75 -11.83 15.17
CA PRO A 207 -4.23 -11.33 16.44
C PRO A 207 -2.70 -11.15 16.36
N PHE A 208 -2.21 -9.97 16.72
CA PHE A 208 -0.82 -9.56 16.46
C PHE A 208 0.16 -9.83 17.62
N PHE A 209 -0.35 -10.11 18.82
CA PHE A 209 0.44 -10.19 20.04
C PHE A 209 0.53 -11.62 20.58
N ASP A 210 1.64 -11.93 21.23
CA ASP A 210 1.85 -13.23 21.87
C ASP A 210 1.07 -13.35 23.18
N ASN A 211 0.89 -12.22 23.89
CA ASN A 211 0.16 -12.09 25.16
C ASN A 211 -0.34 -10.64 25.37
N MET A 212 -1.19 -10.42 26.38
CA MET A 212 -1.74 -9.09 26.67
C MET A 212 -0.70 -8.10 27.21
N ASP A 213 0.31 -8.56 27.94
CA ASP A 213 1.40 -7.71 28.44
C ASP A 213 2.12 -6.99 27.29
N GLU A 214 2.32 -7.69 26.18
CA GLU A 214 2.89 -7.11 24.97
C GLU A 214 1.94 -6.10 24.31
N ALA A 215 0.64 -6.37 24.33
CA ALA A 215 -0.36 -5.48 23.74
C ALA A 215 -0.49 -4.14 24.51
N ASP A 216 -0.33 -4.19 25.83
CA ASP A 216 -0.45 -3.03 26.73
C ASP A 216 0.77 -2.08 26.66
N THR A 217 1.91 -2.54 26.14
CA THR A 217 3.11 -1.70 25.96
C THR A 217 3.05 -0.75 24.77
N ASN A 218 1.97 -0.75 23.98
CA ASN A 218 1.85 0.07 22.79
C ASN A 218 1.02 1.35 23.04
N PRO A 219 1.66 2.51 23.34
CA PRO A 219 0.97 3.73 23.77
C PRO A 219 0.11 4.40 22.68
N ASP A 220 0.28 4.01 21.40
CA ASP A 220 -0.46 4.57 20.26
C ASP A 220 -1.74 3.79 19.92
N ALA A 221 -2.02 2.68 20.61
CA ALA A 221 -3.25 1.91 20.44
C ALA A 221 -4.13 2.07 21.67
N SER A 222 -5.27 2.76 21.54
CA SER A 222 -6.39 2.55 22.44
C SER A 222 -6.87 1.11 22.23
N CYS A 223 -6.20 0.16 22.90
CA CYS A 223 -6.41 -1.28 22.79
C CYS A 223 -7.76 -1.65 23.40
N MET A 224 -8.84 -1.43 22.65
CA MET A 224 -10.20 -1.82 23.03
C MET A 224 -10.65 -3.12 22.34
N GLY A 225 -9.71 -3.96 21.88
CA GLY A 225 -10.02 -5.27 21.30
C GLY A 225 -10.27 -6.31 22.39
N SER A 226 -11.02 -7.37 22.06
CA SER A 226 -11.10 -8.53 22.95
C SER A 226 -9.77 -9.30 22.97
N ALA A 227 -9.53 -10.11 24.01
CA ALA A 227 -8.31 -10.91 24.09
C ALA A 227 -8.06 -11.78 22.84
N ASN A 228 -9.13 -12.36 22.29
CA ASN A 228 -9.05 -13.21 21.10
C ASN A 228 -8.78 -12.43 19.81
N GLU A 229 -9.15 -11.14 19.74
CA GLU A 229 -8.83 -10.26 18.60
C GLU A 229 -7.38 -9.76 18.63
N MET A 230 -6.74 -9.80 19.80
CA MET A 230 -5.44 -9.17 20.02
C MET A 230 -4.30 -10.17 20.19
N VAL A 231 -4.57 -11.30 20.85
CA VAL A 231 -3.56 -12.23 21.34
C VAL A 231 -3.78 -13.63 20.81
N PHE A 232 -2.67 -14.31 20.53
CA PHE A 232 -2.69 -15.74 20.22
C PHE A 232 -1.44 -16.41 20.74
N PRO A 233 -1.50 -17.67 21.23
CA PRO A 233 -0.29 -18.40 21.62
C PRO A 233 0.68 -18.55 20.44
N GLY A 234 1.84 -17.90 20.53
CA GLY A 234 2.85 -17.80 19.45
C GLY A 234 2.56 -16.71 18.40
N GLY A 235 1.58 -15.85 18.68
CA GLY A 235 1.25 -14.62 17.98
C GLY A 235 0.85 -14.82 16.53
N GLU A 236 1.01 -13.76 15.75
CA GLU A 236 0.66 -13.76 14.32
C GLU A 236 1.41 -14.83 13.52
N VAL A 237 2.61 -15.24 13.96
CA VAL A 237 3.40 -16.26 13.26
C VAL A 237 2.76 -17.64 13.43
N ALA A 238 2.36 -18.01 14.64
CA ALA A 238 1.67 -19.28 14.88
C ALA A 238 0.28 -19.29 14.25
N PHE A 239 -0.45 -18.17 14.28
CA PHE A 239 -1.77 -18.05 13.68
C PHE A 239 -1.72 -18.24 12.16
N ILE A 240 -0.87 -17.47 11.48
CA ILE A 240 -0.71 -17.60 10.02
C ILE A 240 -0.05 -18.94 9.68
N GLY A 241 0.83 -19.46 10.53
CA GLY A 241 1.44 -20.79 10.37
C GLY A 241 0.38 -21.90 10.28
N ARG A 242 -0.61 -21.90 11.17
CA ARG A 242 -1.76 -22.82 11.08
C ARG A 242 -2.55 -22.66 9.78
N MET A 243 -2.82 -21.42 9.37
CA MET A 243 -3.50 -21.16 8.09
C MET A 243 -2.70 -21.69 6.89
N ILE A 244 -1.36 -21.62 6.94
CA ILE A 244 -0.47 -22.20 5.93
C ILE A 244 -0.58 -23.73 5.94
N GLU A 245 -0.59 -24.37 7.11
CA GLU A 245 -0.76 -25.83 7.24
C GLU A 245 -2.10 -26.29 6.63
N GLU A 246 -3.21 -25.65 7.00
CA GLU A 246 -4.54 -25.98 6.44
C GLU A 246 -4.62 -25.68 4.93
N SER A 247 -3.88 -24.67 4.44
CA SER A 247 -3.83 -24.37 3.00
C SER A 247 -3.20 -25.50 2.18
N VAL A 248 -2.29 -26.31 2.77
CA VAL A 248 -1.68 -27.47 2.10
C VAL A 248 -2.70 -28.57 1.86
N GLU A 249 -3.70 -28.70 2.73
CA GLU A 249 -4.81 -29.63 2.56
C GLU A 249 -5.83 -29.12 1.52
N LEU A 250 -6.11 -27.81 1.55
CA LEU A 250 -7.10 -27.19 0.65
C LEU A 250 -6.58 -26.98 -0.78
N GLN A 251 -5.28 -26.77 -0.95
CA GLN A 251 -4.60 -26.58 -2.25
C GLN A 251 -5.38 -25.64 -3.20
N THR A 252 -5.80 -26.16 -4.35
CA THR A 252 -6.51 -25.45 -5.41
C THR A 252 -8.01 -25.31 -5.15
N ARG A 253 -8.51 -25.66 -3.96
CA ARG A 253 -9.86 -25.25 -3.53
C ARG A 253 -9.95 -23.75 -3.28
N VAL A 254 -8.81 -23.13 -2.94
CA VAL A 254 -8.69 -21.67 -2.81
C VAL A 254 -7.63 -21.16 -3.79
N LEU A 255 -7.97 -20.13 -4.57
CA LEU A 255 -7.03 -19.53 -5.52
C LEU A 255 -5.94 -18.74 -4.80
N TRP A 256 -6.31 -17.81 -3.93
CA TRP A 256 -5.35 -17.02 -3.13
C TRP A 256 -5.57 -17.17 -1.64
N PHE A 257 -4.56 -17.61 -0.91
CA PHE A 257 -4.53 -17.46 0.55
C PHE A 257 -3.79 -16.18 0.90
N THR A 258 -4.35 -15.34 1.77
CA THR A 258 -3.74 -14.06 2.14
C THR A 258 -3.88 -13.76 3.63
N SER A 259 -2.92 -13.01 4.19
CA SER A 259 -3.00 -12.47 5.54
C SER A 259 -2.36 -11.09 5.63
N MET A 260 -2.90 -10.23 6.49
CA MET A 260 -2.20 -9.06 7.00
C MET A 260 -1.18 -9.48 8.06
N ILE A 261 -0.09 -8.74 8.16
CA ILE A 261 1.02 -8.95 9.08
C ILE A 261 1.33 -7.64 9.80
N GLY A 262 1.40 -7.73 11.13
CA GLY A 262 1.70 -6.64 12.04
C GLY A 262 3.18 -6.26 12.04
N ARG A 263 4.08 -7.25 11.96
CA ARG A 263 5.52 -7.05 12.10
C ARG A 263 6.32 -7.60 10.93
N LYS A 264 7.31 -6.83 10.47
CA LYS A 264 8.22 -7.24 9.39
C LYS A 264 9.04 -8.49 9.70
N SER A 265 9.36 -8.73 10.98
CA SER A 265 10.06 -9.94 11.43
C SER A 265 9.23 -11.21 11.20
N SER A 266 7.93 -11.15 11.49
CA SER A 266 6.96 -12.22 11.25
C SER A 266 6.89 -12.61 9.78
N LEU A 267 6.85 -11.61 8.87
CA LEU A 267 6.86 -11.84 7.42
C LEU A 267 8.04 -12.70 6.95
N ARG A 268 9.25 -12.51 7.51
CA ARG A 268 10.42 -13.32 7.11
C ARG A 268 10.27 -14.79 7.51
N LYS A 269 9.74 -15.05 8.71
CA LYS A 269 9.50 -16.41 9.22
C LYS A 269 8.45 -17.12 8.38
N LEU A 270 7.35 -16.43 8.07
CA LEU A 270 6.25 -16.98 7.27
C LEU A 270 6.67 -17.27 5.82
N LEU A 271 7.48 -16.39 5.21
CA LEU A 271 8.07 -16.68 3.90
C LEU A 271 9.02 -17.88 3.91
N ALA A 272 9.68 -18.18 5.04
CA ALA A 272 10.48 -19.39 5.16
C ALA A 272 9.60 -20.64 5.23
N LEU A 273 8.52 -20.59 6.02
CA LEU A 273 7.55 -21.66 6.11
C LEU A 273 6.88 -21.96 4.76
N LEU A 274 6.47 -20.93 4.00
CA LEU A 274 5.90 -21.11 2.66
C LEU A 274 6.88 -21.80 1.69
N ARG A 275 8.18 -21.50 1.79
CA ARG A 275 9.21 -22.19 0.99
C ARG A 275 9.36 -23.66 1.40
N GLU A 276 9.32 -23.93 2.71
CA GLU A 276 9.35 -25.31 3.23
C GLU A 276 8.15 -26.11 2.73
N LYS A 277 6.95 -25.52 2.72
CA LYS A 277 5.72 -26.14 2.21
C LYS A 277 5.60 -26.16 0.67
N GLN A 278 6.63 -25.70 -0.06
CA GLN A 278 6.71 -25.75 -1.52
C GLN A 278 5.50 -25.13 -2.23
N VAL A 279 4.95 -24.02 -1.72
CA VAL A 279 3.87 -23.30 -2.41
C VAL A 279 4.33 -22.78 -3.77
N GLN A 280 3.46 -22.79 -4.77
CA GLN A 280 3.81 -22.46 -6.15
C GLN A 280 4.27 -21.01 -6.31
N SER A 281 3.53 -20.09 -5.68
CA SER A 281 3.80 -18.66 -5.85
C SER A 281 3.46 -17.89 -4.58
N THR A 282 4.22 -16.81 -4.35
CA THR A 282 4.06 -15.92 -3.21
C THR A 282 4.08 -14.46 -3.65
N ARG A 283 3.28 -13.62 -2.99
CA ARG A 283 3.19 -12.17 -3.20
C ARG A 283 3.27 -11.47 -1.85
N THR A 284 3.86 -10.28 -1.82
CA THR A 284 3.93 -9.49 -0.59
C THR A 284 3.73 -8.02 -0.88
N THR A 285 3.02 -7.31 0.00
CA THR A 285 2.77 -5.86 -0.13
C THR A 285 3.04 -5.12 1.20
N GLU A 286 3.04 -3.79 1.15
CA GLU A 286 3.08 -2.91 2.32
C GLU A 286 1.82 -2.05 2.32
N PHE A 287 1.11 -2.04 3.45
CA PHE A 287 -0.02 -1.16 3.66
C PHE A 287 0.43 0.01 4.54
N PHE A 288 0.23 1.23 4.04
CA PHE A 288 0.52 2.44 4.78
C PHE A 288 -0.79 3.12 5.20
N GLN A 289 -0.87 3.46 6.48
CA GLN A 289 -1.92 4.30 7.02
C GLN A 289 -1.30 5.32 7.98
N GLY A 290 -1.01 6.49 7.45
CA GLY A 290 -0.32 7.52 8.22
C GLY A 290 1.05 7.07 8.71
N ARG A 291 1.22 6.94 10.03
CA ARG A 291 2.47 6.48 10.65
C ARG A 291 2.53 4.95 10.77
N THR A 292 1.39 4.28 10.70
CA THR A 292 1.29 2.84 10.90
C THR A 292 1.57 2.11 9.59
N LYS A 293 2.51 1.19 9.64
CA LYS A 293 2.87 0.30 8.55
C LYS A 293 2.44 -1.13 8.87
N ARG A 294 1.84 -1.79 7.89
CA ARG A 294 1.51 -3.22 7.91
C ARG A 294 2.04 -3.87 6.64
N TRP A 295 2.10 -5.19 6.63
CA TRP A 295 2.50 -5.98 5.47
C TRP A 295 1.36 -6.89 5.06
N GLY A 296 1.29 -7.24 3.78
CA GLY A 296 0.45 -8.32 3.28
C GLY A 296 1.31 -9.47 2.81
N ILE A 297 0.88 -10.70 3.06
CA ILE A 297 1.43 -11.92 2.48
C ILE A 297 0.32 -12.65 1.74
N ALA A 298 0.63 -13.18 0.56
CA ALA A 298 -0.29 -13.99 -0.22
C ALA A 298 0.46 -15.17 -0.84
N TRP A 299 -0.21 -16.31 -0.95
CA TRP A 299 0.32 -17.51 -1.56
C TRP A 299 -0.77 -18.29 -2.28
N THR A 300 -0.35 -19.11 -3.24
CA THR A 300 -1.25 -19.93 -4.05
C THR A 300 -0.59 -21.26 -4.40
N PHE A 301 -1.42 -22.27 -4.60
CA PHE A 301 -1.05 -23.57 -5.16
C PHE A 301 -1.43 -23.69 -6.65
N SER A 302 -2.10 -22.67 -7.21
CA SER A 302 -2.41 -22.62 -8.64
C SER A 302 -1.16 -22.29 -9.45
N ALA A 303 -0.99 -22.99 -10.58
CA ALA A 303 0.04 -22.69 -11.57
C ALA A 303 -0.39 -21.55 -12.52
N ASP A 304 -1.70 -21.30 -12.63
CA ASP A 304 -2.31 -20.39 -13.61
C ASP A 304 -2.40 -18.95 -13.09
N VAL A 305 -1.32 -18.49 -12.47
CA VAL A 305 -1.19 -17.13 -11.96
C VAL A 305 -0.04 -16.44 -12.69
N MET A 306 -0.28 -15.23 -13.18
CA MET A 306 0.74 -14.44 -13.88
C MET A 306 1.99 -14.28 -13.01
N ASN A 307 3.15 -14.58 -13.60
CA ASN A 307 4.44 -14.33 -12.97
C ASN A 307 4.74 -12.83 -13.02
N ASP A 308 4.47 -12.12 -11.91
CA ASP A 308 4.85 -10.73 -11.73
C ASP A 308 6.00 -10.61 -10.71
N PRO A 309 7.24 -10.32 -11.16
CA PRO A 309 8.39 -10.10 -10.29
C PRO A 309 8.25 -8.86 -9.40
N SER A 310 7.45 -7.86 -9.79
CA SER A 310 7.31 -6.57 -9.11
C SER A 310 6.52 -6.65 -7.80
N ALA A 311 5.77 -7.74 -7.61
CA ALA A 311 4.86 -7.96 -6.48
C ALA A 311 5.52 -8.59 -5.24
N LYS A 312 6.85 -8.49 -5.11
CA LYS A 312 7.61 -8.87 -3.91
C LYS A 312 8.20 -7.65 -3.21
N VAL A 313 7.51 -7.19 -2.16
CA VAL A 313 8.00 -6.15 -1.25
C VAL A 313 9.31 -6.53 -0.56
N LEU A 314 9.47 -7.80 -0.16
CA LEU A 314 10.76 -8.34 0.27
C LEU A 314 11.54 -8.86 -0.93
N GLY A 315 12.18 -7.93 -1.61
CA GLY A 315 12.98 -8.19 -2.81
C GLY A 315 13.72 -6.94 -3.26
N LYS A 316 13.07 -5.77 -3.18
CA LYS A 316 13.63 -4.47 -3.60
C LYS A 316 15.01 -4.14 -3.01
N ARG A 317 15.30 -4.55 -1.77
CA ARG A 317 16.65 -4.36 -1.17
C ARG A 317 17.69 -5.33 -1.75
N LYS A 318 17.34 -6.59 -2.01
CA LYS A 318 18.22 -7.56 -2.70
C LYS A 318 18.38 -7.22 -4.18
N GLU A 319 17.34 -6.64 -4.79
CA GLU A 319 17.36 -6.11 -6.13
C GLU A 319 18.25 -4.88 -6.20
N ALA A 320 18.13 -3.90 -5.30
CA ALA A 320 19.11 -2.82 -5.17
C ALA A 320 20.55 -3.35 -4.99
N HIS A 321 20.76 -4.43 -4.25
CA HIS A 321 22.10 -5.04 -4.16
C HIS A 321 22.58 -5.77 -5.43
N ARG A 322 21.69 -6.10 -6.38
CA ARG A 322 22.00 -6.85 -7.61
C ARG A 322 21.77 -6.06 -8.90
N ARG A 323 21.06 -4.94 -8.82
CA ARG A 323 20.62 -4.09 -9.92
C ARG A 323 21.84 -3.41 -10.49
N GLN A 324 21.99 -3.58 -11.79
CA GLN A 324 23.05 -2.95 -12.56
C GLN A 324 22.50 -1.71 -13.28
N GLU A 325 21.22 -1.71 -13.65
CA GLU A 325 20.57 -0.62 -14.36
C GLU A 325 19.11 -0.39 -13.93
N LEU A 326 18.61 0.83 -14.17
CA LEU A 326 17.21 1.24 -14.06
C LEU A 326 16.85 2.02 -15.31
N SER A 327 15.75 1.66 -15.98
CA SER A 327 15.15 2.51 -17.00
C SER A 327 13.75 2.97 -16.60
N PHE A 328 13.45 4.25 -16.82
CA PHE A 328 12.13 4.82 -16.64
C PHE A 328 11.82 5.86 -17.71
N ARG A 329 10.53 6.21 -17.86
CA ARG A 329 10.06 7.19 -18.85
C ARG A 329 9.56 8.47 -18.19
N VAL A 330 9.84 9.60 -18.83
CA VAL A 330 9.31 10.92 -18.49
C VAL A 330 8.34 11.33 -19.59
N PRO A 331 7.05 11.58 -19.28
CA PRO A 331 6.05 11.83 -20.31
C PRO A 331 6.34 13.12 -21.09
N LEU A 332 6.06 13.11 -22.39
CA LEU A 332 6.01 14.31 -23.21
C LEU A 332 4.87 15.21 -22.73
N GLN A 333 5.06 16.52 -22.79
CA GLN A 333 3.98 17.45 -22.48
C GLN A 333 2.91 17.39 -23.56
N SER A 334 1.67 17.12 -23.14
CA SER A 334 0.48 17.13 -23.99
C SER A 334 -0.65 17.91 -23.30
N PRO A 335 -1.76 18.21 -24.02
CA PRO A 335 -2.95 18.80 -23.40
C PRO A 335 -3.48 17.99 -22.21
N GLU A 336 -3.37 16.66 -22.28
CA GLU A 336 -3.77 15.72 -21.22
C GLU A 336 -2.72 15.63 -20.10
N VAL A 337 -1.43 15.76 -20.43
CA VAL A 337 -0.30 15.66 -19.51
C VAL A 337 0.46 16.98 -19.44
N GLN A 338 -0.16 18.00 -18.85
CA GLN A 338 0.45 19.33 -18.69
C GLN A 338 1.77 19.31 -17.91
N SER A 339 2.01 18.28 -17.11
CA SER A 339 3.22 18.09 -16.31
C SER A 339 4.36 17.35 -17.04
N GLY A 340 4.25 17.09 -18.34
CA GLY A 340 5.32 16.48 -19.13
C GLY A 340 6.52 17.41 -19.40
N CYS A 341 7.54 16.87 -20.04
CA CYS A 341 8.68 17.62 -20.59
C CYS A 341 8.46 17.90 -22.08
N ILE A 342 9.00 18.99 -22.60
CA ILE A 342 8.97 19.32 -24.04
C ILE A 342 10.26 18.87 -24.70
N THR A 343 11.38 19.00 -24.00
CA THR A 343 12.72 18.72 -24.52
C THR A 343 13.52 17.82 -23.57
N ILE A 344 14.62 17.23 -24.07
CA ILE A 344 15.61 16.55 -23.20
C ILE A 344 16.12 17.51 -22.12
N GLN A 345 16.32 18.79 -22.46
CA GLN A 345 16.81 19.78 -21.50
C GLN A 345 15.86 19.98 -20.31
N ASP A 346 14.55 19.82 -20.50
CA ASP A 346 13.60 19.84 -19.38
C ASP A 346 13.80 18.65 -18.43
N VAL A 347 14.12 17.47 -18.97
CA VAL A 347 14.43 16.26 -18.18
C VAL A 347 15.73 16.46 -17.41
N VAL A 348 16.77 16.97 -18.10
CA VAL A 348 18.06 17.33 -17.49
C VAL A 348 17.85 18.30 -16.34
N GLN A 349 17.06 19.35 -16.56
CA GLN A 349 16.82 20.37 -15.55
C GLN A 349 16.13 19.80 -14.31
N ARG A 350 15.18 18.87 -14.46
CA ARG A 350 14.56 18.19 -13.31
C ARG A 350 15.54 17.36 -12.51
N ILE A 351 16.44 16.65 -13.20
CA ILE A 351 17.47 15.85 -12.54
C ILE A 351 18.43 16.77 -11.78
N ARG A 352 18.89 17.87 -12.38
CA ARG A 352 19.74 18.87 -11.73
C ARG A 352 19.07 19.45 -10.49
N GLU A 353 17.81 19.88 -10.59
CA GLU A 353 17.07 20.43 -9.45
C GLU A 353 16.96 19.43 -8.30
N PHE A 354 16.75 18.14 -8.58
CA PHE A 354 16.76 17.11 -7.54
C PHE A 354 18.13 16.98 -6.88
N VAL A 355 19.21 16.93 -7.68
CA VAL A 355 20.59 16.83 -7.18
C VAL A 355 20.93 18.04 -6.30
N GLU A 356 20.56 19.26 -6.73
CA GLU A 356 20.78 20.50 -5.97
C GLU A 356 20.04 20.52 -4.61
N THR A 357 18.98 19.71 -4.43
CA THR A 357 18.30 19.60 -3.13
C THR A 357 19.05 18.75 -2.10
N LYS A 358 20.17 18.13 -2.49
CA LYS A 358 20.94 17.17 -1.70
C LYS A 358 22.41 17.58 -1.69
N GLU A 359 22.90 18.05 -0.55
CA GLU A 359 24.30 18.48 -0.39
C GLU A 359 25.30 17.34 -0.67
N GLU A 360 24.88 16.09 -0.47
CA GLU A 360 25.69 14.91 -0.70
C GLU A 360 25.77 14.46 -2.17
N LEU A 361 24.99 15.04 -3.07
CA LEU A 361 24.93 14.63 -4.48
C LEU A 361 25.66 15.62 -5.39
N LYS A 362 26.33 15.08 -6.40
CA LYS A 362 26.97 15.85 -7.47
C LYS A 362 26.61 15.23 -8.82
N LEU A 363 26.34 16.09 -9.79
CA LEU A 363 26.13 15.70 -11.18
C LEU A 363 27.23 16.36 -12.02
N SER A 364 28.07 15.58 -12.66
CA SER A 364 29.09 16.06 -13.60
C SER A 364 28.76 15.63 -15.02
N THR A 365 29.06 16.49 -15.98
CA THR A 365 29.05 16.18 -17.40
C THR A 365 30.35 15.46 -17.74
N ASP A 366 30.29 14.36 -18.50
CA ASP A 366 31.49 13.79 -19.08
C ASP A 366 32.00 14.73 -20.19
N GLU A 367 33.23 15.21 -20.07
CA GLU A 367 33.83 16.25 -20.95
C GLU A 367 34.22 15.73 -22.35
N HIS A 368 33.48 14.75 -22.91
CA HIS A 368 33.80 14.14 -24.21
C HIS A 368 32.92 14.54 -25.39
N GLU A 369 32.13 15.61 -25.27
CA GLU A 369 31.40 16.18 -26.42
C GLU A 369 31.52 17.71 -26.50
N ALA A 370 32.75 18.23 -26.43
CA ALA A 370 33.02 19.66 -26.65
C ALA A 370 33.26 20.04 -28.13
N ASP A 371 33.22 19.09 -29.08
CA ASP A 371 33.47 19.37 -30.50
C ASP A 371 32.48 18.63 -31.43
N ARG A 372 31.20 19.02 -31.44
CA ARG A 372 30.32 18.83 -32.61
C ARG A 372 29.34 20.00 -32.73
N GLU A 373 29.41 20.69 -33.87
CA GLU A 373 28.48 21.75 -34.28
C GLU A 373 27.05 21.20 -34.44
N GLU A 374 26.06 21.97 -33.98
CA GLU A 374 24.61 21.99 -34.29
C GLU A 374 23.93 20.71 -34.85
N GLU A 375 24.23 19.51 -34.35
CA GLU A 375 23.36 18.33 -34.50
C GLU A 375 22.32 18.29 -33.38
N ILE A 376 21.08 17.90 -33.71
CA ILE A 376 20.01 17.66 -32.72
C ILE A 376 20.53 16.61 -31.74
N GLN A 377 20.89 17.04 -30.52
CA GLN A 377 21.43 16.15 -29.51
C GLN A 377 20.36 15.13 -29.09
N THR A 378 20.47 13.91 -29.62
CA THR A 378 19.48 12.83 -29.46
C THR A 378 19.58 12.11 -28.12
N TRP A 379 20.67 12.33 -27.37
CA TRP A 379 20.87 11.78 -26.04
C TRP A 379 21.85 12.64 -25.24
N VAL A 380 21.77 12.58 -23.91
CA VAL A 380 22.67 13.29 -22.98
C VAL A 380 23.07 12.34 -21.85
N MET A 381 24.31 12.43 -21.39
CA MET A 381 24.81 11.61 -20.28
C MET A 381 25.52 12.42 -19.20
N PHE A 382 25.33 12.00 -17.95
CA PHE A 382 25.95 12.56 -16.77
C PHE A 382 26.47 11.48 -15.85
N ARG A 383 27.50 11.81 -15.07
CA ARG A 383 27.91 11.04 -13.91
C ARG A 383 27.20 11.59 -12.67
N LEU A 384 26.50 10.70 -11.96
CA LEU A 384 25.85 10.97 -10.67
C LEU A 384 26.70 10.37 -9.55
N GLU A 385 27.19 11.24 -8.66
CA GLU A 385 28.03 10.86 -7.53
C GLU A 385 27.33 11.20 -6.22
N GLN A 386 27.46 10.30 -5.24
CA GLN A 386 27.11 10.58 -3.85
C GLN A 386 28.37 10.55 -3.01
N HIS A 387 28.59 11.60 -2.23
CA HIS A 387 29.77 11.76 -1.38
C HIS A 387 29.47 11.34 0.06
N HIS A 388 30.52 11.00 0.82
CA HIS A 388 30.39 10.78 2.25
C HIS A 388 29.91 12.05 2.97
N PRO A 389 29.15 11.94 4.06
CA PRO A 389 28.80 13.09 4.90
C PRO A 389 30.08 13.79 5.35
N ILE A 390 30.08 15.12 5.35
CA ILE A 390 31.19 15.90 5.88
C ILE A 390 31.21 15.69 7.40
N GLU A 391 32.13 14.87 7.91
CA GLU A 391 32.42 14.80 9.33
C GLU A 391 33.06 16.12 9.77
N LYS A 392 32.51 16.75 10.82
CA LYS A 392 32.88 18.09 11.27
C LYS A 392 34.30 18.20 11.89
N GLU A 393 35.12 17.16 11.85
CA GLU A 393 36.39 17.11 12.59
C GLU A 393 37.67 17.01 11.75
N SER A 394 37.61 16.95 10.42
CA SER A 394 38.82 17.02 9.57
C SER A 394 38.60 17.89 8.34
N ALA A 395 38.96 19.18 8.44
CA ALA A 395 38.70 20.20 7.43
C ALA A 395 39.57 20.12 6.15
N ASP A 396 40.43 19.10 5.98
CA ASP A 396 41.42 19.04 4.90
C ASP A 396 41.36 17.81 3.98
N VAL A 397 40.29 16.99 4.05
CA VAL A 397 40.09 15.88 3.10
C VAL A 397 38.76 16.05 2.39
N ALA A 398 38.80 16.27 1.08
CA ALA A 398 37.59 16.27 0.25
C ALA A 398 36.82 14.96 0.51
N PRO A 399 35.51 15.01 0.79
CA PRO A 399 34.76 13.80 1.09
C PRO A 399 34.86 12.86 -0.11
N GLY A 400 35.26 11.61 0.13
CA GLY A 400 35.39 10.62 -0.94
C GLY A 400 34.03 10.30 -1.58
N VAL A 401 34.05 9.88 -2.85
CA VAL A 401 32.87 9.35 -3.55
C VAL A 401 32.46 8.03 -2.87
N ARG A 402 31.26 8.02 -2.29
CA ARG A 402 30.67 6.85 -1.60
C ARG A 402 30.08 5.85 -2.59
N CYS A 403 29.46 6.35 -3.64
CA CYS A 403 28.98 5.57 -4.78
C CYS A 403 28.73 6.46 -5.99
N ALA A 404 28.85 5.89 -7.19
CA ALA A 404 28.62 6.59 -8.44
C ALA A 404 28.00 5.69 -9.52
N GLY A 405 27.42 6.35 -10.51
CA GLY A 405 26.91 5.72 -11.72
C GLY A 405 26.56 6.77 -12.76
N ARG A 406 26.22 6.33 -13.97
CA ARG A 406 25.86 7.21 -15.08
C ARG A 406 24.36 7.30 -15.27
N VAL A 407 23.90 8.45 -15.75
CA VAL A 407 22.52 8.76 -16.10
C VAL A 407 22.49 9.18 -17.56
N GLU A 408 21.84 8.38 -18.39
CA GLU A 408 21.67 8.59 -19.82
C GLU A 408 20.21 8.97 -20.10
N ILE A 409 19.99 10.01 -20.90
CA ILE A 409 18.67 10.51 -21.27
C ILE A 409 18.58 10.48 -22.78
N PHE A 410 17.57 9.80 -23.32
CA PHE A 410 17.34 9.66 -24.74
C PHE A 410 16.13 10.50 -25.17
N ALA A 411 16.20 11.07 -26.38
CA ALA A 411 15.09 11.74 -27.04
C ALA A 411 13.87 10.82 -27.14
N SER A 412 12.70 11.42 -27.32
CA SER A 412 11.49 10.67 -27.63
C SER A 412 11.68 9.95 -28.97
N ASP A 413 11.41 8.64 -28.98
CA ASP A 413 11.25 7.89 -30.23
C ASP A 413 10.06 8.49 -31.01
N ASP A 414 10.03 8.35 -32.35
CA ASP A 414 8.99 8.88 -33.25
C ASP A 414 7.55 8.40 -32.90
N ASN A 415 7.42 7.41 -32.02
CA ASN A 415 6.15 6.87 -31.54
C ASN A 415 5.47 7.73 -30.45
N GLY A 416 6.07 8.83 -29.98
CA GLY A 416 5.45 9.77 -29.04
C GLY A 416 5.45 9.32 -27.55
N ASP A 417 6.25 8.31 -27.20
CA ASP A 417 6.26 7.67 -25.87
C ASP A 417 7.13 8.39 -24.80
N GLY A 418 7.41 9.68 -24.99
CA GLY A 418 8.18 10.50 -24.06
C GLY A 418 9.68 10.17 -23.99
N PHE A 419 10.37 10.72 -22.98
CA PHE A 419 11.84 10.61 -22.84
C PHE A 419 12.23 9.40 -22.01
N LYS A 420 13.20 8.60 -22.49
CA LYS A 420 13.74 7.47 -21.73
C LYS A 420 14.94 7.93 -20.92
N VAL A 421 14.94 7.60 -19.62
CA VAL A 421 16.09 7.77 -18.74
C VAL A 421 16.61 6.39 -18.36
N LEU A 422 17.90 6.17 -18.53
CA LEU A 422 18.63 4.97 -18.12
C LEU A 422 19.67 5.38 -17.07
N VAL A 423 19.66 4.73 -15.92
CA VAL A 423 20.66 4.93 -14.88
C VAL A 423 21.42 3.62 -14.71
N VAL A 424 22.75 3.66 -14.72
CA VAL A 424 23.61 2.48 -14.59
C VAL A 424 24.54 2.68 -13.41
N PHE A 425 24.59 1.71 -12.50
CA PHE A 425 25.52 1.72 -11.37
C PHE A 425 26.93 1.40 -11.86
N GLU A 426 27.94 2.13 -11.38
CA GLU A 426 29.34 1.89 -11.77
C GLU A 426 30.18 1.44 -10.59
N GLU A 427 30.12 2.15 -9.45
CA GLU A 427 31.03 1.89 -8.33
C GLU A 427 30.50 2.30 -6.94
N GLY A 428 31.12 1.73 -5.90
CA GLY A 428 30.85 2.04 -4.49
C GLY A 428 29.68 1.29 -3.85
N GLU A 429 29.03 1.92 -2.87
CA GLU A 429 27.91 1.33 -2.13
C GLU A 429 26.62 1.21 -2.96
N ARG A 430 26.46 0.08 -3.66
CA ARG A 430 25.33 -0.18 -4.57
C ARG A 430 23.93 0.05 -3.97
N ALA A 431 23.68 -0.38 -2.74
CA ALA A 431 22.36 -0.18 -2.11
C ALA A 431 22.07 1.30 -1.81
N THR A 432 23.10 2.06 -1.44
CA THR A 432 23.02 3.50 -1.20
C THR A 432 22.73 4.22 -2.53
N PHE A 433 23.47 3.88 -3.59
CA PHE A 433 23.24 4.41 -4.94
C PHE A 433 21.79 4.21 -5.40
N TRP A 434 21.27 2.98 -5.36
CA TRP A 434 19.92 2.73 -5.84
C TRP A 434 18.82 3.36 -4.98
N THR A 435 19.06 3.55 -3.68
CA THR A 435 18.14 4.32 -2.83
C THR A 435 18.06 5.77 -3.30
N THR A 436 19.19 6.36 -3.66
CA THR A 436 19.27 7.71 -4.24
C THR A 436 18.60 7.77 -5.61
N VAL A 437 18.84 6.77 -6.48
CA VAL A 437 18.25 6.73 -7.82
C VAL A 437 16.74 6.53 -7.80
N ASP A 438 16.19 5.76 -6.86
CA ASP A 438 14.73 5.63 -6.72
C ASP A 438 14.07 6.98 -6.34
N LEU A 439 14.76 7.80 -5.53
CA LEU A 439 14.32 9.17 -5.22
C LEU A 439 14.43 10.10 -6.42
N LEU A 440 15.52 9.98 -7.20
CA LEU A 440 15.72 10.72 -8.45
C LEU A 440 14.62 10.39 -9.44
N GLN A 441 14.34 9.11 -9.70
CA GLN A 441 13.24 8.67 -10.58
C GLN A 441 11.91 9.28 -10.12
N ALA A 442 11.60 9.21 -8.82
CA ALA A 442 10.37 9.78 -8.30
C ALA A 442 10.29 11.30 -8.53
N ALA A 443 11.39 12.04 -8.34
CA ALA A 443 11.46 13.48 -8.57
C ALA A 443 11.37 13.86 -10.06
N THR A 444 11.99 13.08 -10.94
CA THR A 444 11.99 13.33 -12.39
C THR A 444 10.62 13.03 -13.01
N VAL A 445 9.96 11.94 -12.59
CA VAL A 445 8.65 11.51 -13.10
C VAL A 445 7.49 12.28 -12.46
N ARG A 446 7.46 12.39 -11.12
CA ARG A 446 6.39 13.08 -10.40
C ARG A 446 6.77 14.54 -10.21
N THR A 447 6.18 15.42 -11.01
CA THR A 447 6.42 16.86 -10.83
C THR A 447 6.11 17.28 -9.39
N GLY A 448 7.12 17.83 -8.69
CA GLY A 448 6.91 18.51 -7.43
C GLY A 448 6.01 19.74 -7.63
N ARG A 449 5.18 20.08 -6.62
CA ARG A 449 4.33 21.29 -6.62
C ARG A 449 5.14 22.57 -6.87
N GLN A 450 6.44 22.55 -6.52
CA GLN A 450 7.39 23.64 -6.76
C GLN A 450 7.73 23.81 -8.25
N TRP A 451 7.94 22.73 -9.00
CA TRP A 451 8.26 22.81 -10.43
C TRP A 451 7.08 23.38 -11.23
N ARG A 452 5.86 22.92 -10.93
CA ARG A 452 4.63 23.45 -11.56
C ARG A 452 4.47 24.96 -11.35
N ARG A 453 4.75 25.44 -10.13
CA ARG A 453 4.72 26.88 -9.79
C ARG A 453 5.83 27.67 -10.46
N LYS A 454 7.05 27.12 -10.56
CA LYS A 454 8.18 27.76 -11.22
C LYS A 454 7.94 27.91 -12.73
N ARG A 455 7.40 26.87 -13.39
CA ARG A 455 6.99 26.94 -14.80
C ARG A 455 5.81 27.86 -15.06
N GLN A 456 4.79 27.88 -14.20
CA GLN A 456 3.70 28.86 -14.32
C GLN A 456 4.24 30.29 -14.30
N ARG A 457 5.16 30.59 -13.38
CA ARG A 457 5.81 31.92 -13.32
C ARG A 457 6.67 32.23 -14.55
N LEU A 458 7.40 31.26 -15.09
CA LEU A 458 8.21 31.44 -16.30
C LEU A 458 7.32 31.64 -17.54
N ASN A 459 6.22 30.90 -17.66
CA ASN A 459 5.24 31.06 -18.73
C ASN A 459 4.47 32.39 -18.61
N GLU A 460 4.17 32.85 -17.39
CA GLU A 460 3.57 34.16 -17.13
C GLU A 460 4.55 35.30 -17.47
N GLN A 461 5.86 35.11 -17.29
CA GLN A 461 6.89 36.10 -17.64
C GLN A 461 7.20 36.17 -19.14
N CYS A 462 7.01 35.08 -19.90
CA CYS A 462 7.16 35.06 -21.36
C CYS A 462 5.88 35.43 -22.13
N GLY A 463 4.75 35.65 -21.44
CA GLY A 463 3.47 36.01 -22.06
C GLY A 463 3.23 37.52 -22.24
N ASP A 464 4.13 38.37 -21.73
CA ASP A 464 4.03 39.84 -21.77
C ASP A 464 5.03 40.51 -22.74
N THR A 465 5.45 39.80 -23.80
CA THR A 465 6.18 40.39 -24.94
C THR A 465 5.42 40.28 -26.24
#